data_AF-A0A844GTU3-F1
#
_entry.id   AF-A0A844GTU3-F1
#
_cell.length_a   1.000
_cell.length_b   1.000
_cell.length_c   1.000
_cell.angle_alpha   90.00
_cell.angle_beta   90.00
_cell.angle_gamma   90.00
#
_symmetry.space_group_name_H-M   'P 1'
#
loop_
_entity.id
_entity.type
_entity.pdbx_description
1 polymer ?
#
loop_
_entity_poly.entity_id
_entity_poly.type
_entity_poly.pdbx_seq_one_letter_code
_entity_poly.pdbx_strand_id
1 'polypeptide(L)'
;MQIYQADLVSRKLADALPHWQEWYENLSSLQGIVTSLYKWRQFDGNIFVECLTPQKTGMYQMFQGTIKNSGDNLDLSSQKPIRTVFYDADTQCFKQGDWCGLRFLAMKAIQQEIVIKYDEISKRLAIPYTQRLSQLYERSLVLASGILPSYQKTEDKNIWLIYENISLNLLQTLANKLDLNWEEKRECMM
;
A
#
# COMPACT_ATOMS: atom_id res chain seq x y z
N MET A 1 24.18 -5.04 -22.26
CA MET A 1 24.61 -3.74 -21.72
C MET A 1 23.48 -2.95 -21.04
N GLN A 2 22.23 -3.03 -21.51
CA GLN A 2 21.07 -2.33 -20.90
C GLN A 2 20.69 -2.77 -19.48
N ILE A 3 20.75 -4.08 -19.16
CA ILE A 3 20.29 -4.62 -17.86
C ILE A 3 21.12 -4.08 -16.69
N TYR A 4 22.44 -3.94 -16.86
CA TYR A 4 23.34 -3.42 -15.81
C TYR A 4 23.08 -1.94 -15.49
N GLN A 5 22.70 -1.15 -16.50
CA GLN A 5 22.37 0.26 -16.29
C GLN A 5 21.01 0.43 -15.61
N ALA A 6 20.00 -0.36 -15.97
CA ALA A 6 18.69 -0.32 -15.33
C ALA A 6 18.78 -0.62 -13.82
N ASP A 7 19.53 -1.66 -13.46
CA ASP A 7 19.79 -2.05 -12.08
C ASP A 7 20.60 -1.01 -11.28
N LEU A 8 21.56 -0.31 -11.91
CA LEU A 8 22.27 0.79 -11.27
C LEU A 8 21.37 2.00 -11.01
N VAL A 9 20.52 2.37 -11.97
CA VAL A 9 19.63 3.52 -11.85
C VAL A 9 18.50 3.23 -10.85
N SER A 10 17.92 2.03 -10.87
CA SER A 10 16.88 1.63 -9.92
C SER A 10 17.39 1.63 -8.47
N ARG A 11 18.63 1.20 -8.23
CA ARG A 11 19.28 1.34 -6.92
C ARG A 11 19.45 2.79 -6.49
N LYS A 12 20.01 3.64 -7.37
CA LYS A 12 20.14 5.08 -7.07
C LYS A 12 18.81 5.74 -6.73
N LEU A 13 17.74 5.34 -7.43
CA LEU A 13 16.39 5.78 -7.10
C LEU A 13 16.00 5.28 -5.70
N ALA A 14 16.13 3.97 -5.42
CA ALA A 14 15.78 3.39 -4.13
C ALA A 14 16.57 3.99 -2.95
N ASP A 15 17.86 4.29 -3.14
CA ASP A 15 18.70 4.94 -2.13
C ASP A 15 18.20 6.34 -1.78
N ALA A 16 17.72 7.08 -2.79
CA ALA A 16 17.16 8.43 -2.64
C ALA A 16 15.72 8.44 -2.09
N LEU A 17 15.04 7.29 -2.04
CA LEU A 17 13.71 7.22 -1.44
C LEU A 17 13.81 7.39 0.09
N PRO A 18 12.84 8.09 0.70
CA PRO A 18 12.76 8.24 2.15
C PRO A 18 12.51 6.89 2.84
N HIS A 19 12.81 6.82 4.13
CA HIS A 19 12.27 5.75 4.97
C HIS A 19 10.74 5.90 5.09
N TRP A 20 9.99 4.81 5.34
CA TRP A 20 8.53 4.90 5.34
C TRP A 20 7.96 5.87 6.38
N GLN A 21 8.58 5.99 7.56
CA GLN A 21 8.22 7.00 8.58
C GLN A 21 8.43 8.42 8.04
N GLU A 22 9.57 8.69 7.40
CA GLU A 22 9.85 10.01 6.81
C GLU A 22 8.86 10.34 5.68
N TRP A 23 8.53 9.36 4.84
CA TRP A 23 7.51 9.51 3.82
C TRP A 23 6.14 9.82 4.43
N TYR A 24 5.76 9.11 5.48
CA TYR A 24 4.54 9.32 6.25
C TYR A 24 4.47 10.73 6.84
N GLU A 25 5.57 11.25 7.41
CA GLU A 25 5.63 12.61 7.94
C GLU A 25 5.42 13.67 6.85
N ASN A 26 5.92 13.41 5.64
CA ASN A 26 5.79 14.31 4.50
C ASN A 26 4.44 14.22 3.76
N LEU A 27 3.53 13.33 4.17
CA LEU A 27 2.19 13.29 3.58
C LEU A 27 1.39 14.55 3.91
N SER A 28 0.75 15.11 2.89
CA SER A 28 -0.11 16.28 3.04
C SER A 28 -1.24 16.02 4.02
N SER A 29 -1.38 16.92 5.00
CA SER A 29 -2.47 16.89 5.96
C SER A 29 -3.70 17.62 5.41
N LEU A 30 -4.87 17.03 5.59
CA LEU A 30 -6.17 17.61 5.28
C LEU A 30 -6.73 18.26 6.54
N GLN A 31 -6.97 19.56 6.47
CA GLN A 31 -7.61 20.32 7.54
C GLN A 31 -9.13 20.45 7.28
N GLY A 32 -9.89 20.77 8.33
CA GLY A 32 -11.31 21.12 8.22
C GLY A 32 -12.27 19.96 8.00
N ILE A 33 -11.84 18.71 8.21
CA ILE A 33 -12.73 17.56 8.19
C ILE A 33 -13.49 17.49 9.52
N VAL A 34 -14.78 17.82 9.48
CA VAL A 34 -15.70 17.63 10.62
C VAL A 34 -16.31 16.23 10.51
N THR A 35 -15.80 15.27 11.28
CA THR A 35 -16.11 13.84 11.11
C THR A 35 -17.60 13.51 11.19
N SER A 36 -18.37 14.24 11.99
CA SER A 36 -19.81 14.05 12.17
C SER A 36 -20.66 14.38 10.94
N LEU A 37 -20.12 15.09 9.95
CA LEU A 37 -20.81 15.42 8.69
C LEU A 37 -20.69 14.30 7.63
N TYR A 38 -19.94 13.25 7.93
CA TYR A 38 -19.62 12.19 6.97
C TYR A 38 -19.94 10.82 7.54
N LYS A 39 -20.14 9.86 6.62
CA LYS A 39 -20.19 8.44 6.95
C LYS A 39 -18.83 7.81 6.63
N TRP A 40 -18.47 6.79 7.41
CA TRP A 40 -17.11 6.26 7.39
C TRP A 40 -17.08 4.75 7.25
N ARG A 41 -16.09 4.26 6.49
CA ARG A 41 -15.64 2.87 6.56
C ARG A 41 -14.16 2.82 6.89
N GLN A 42 -13.76 1.93 7.78
CA GLN A 42 -12.38 1.67 8.15
C GLN A 42 -11.85 0.44 7.41
N PHE A 43 -10.62 0.51 6.93
CA PHE A 43 -9.90 -0.66 6.45
C PHE A 43 -9.45 -1.54 7.62
N ASP A 44 -9.85 -2.81 7.61
CA ASP A 44 -9.54 -3.77 8.69
C ASP A 44 -8.29 -4.64 8.44
N GLY A 45 -7.60 -4.41 7.32
CA GLY A 45 -6.50 -5.27 6.84
C GLY A 45 -6.86 -6.09 5.61
N ASN A 46 -8.16 -6.26 5.32
CA ASN A 46 -8.64 -6.97 4.15
C ASN A 46 -9.69 -6.17 3.37
N ILE A 47 -10.73 -5.72 4.06
CA ILE A 47 -11.89 -5.02 3.50
C ILE A 47 -12.18 -3.70 4.24
N PHE A 48 -13.14 -2.94 3.73
CA PHE A 48 -13.64 -1.73 4.40
C PHE A 48 -14.94 -2.05 5.14
N VAL A 49 -14.94 -1.81 6.46
CA VAL A 49 -16.07 -2.08 7.36
C VAL A 49 -16.63 -0.76 7.88
N GLU A 50 -17.95 -0.65 8.02
CA GLU A 50 -18.62 0.56 8.51
C GLU A 50 -18.21 0.91 9.94
N CYS A 51 -18.04 2.20 10.20
CA CYS A 51 -17.72 2.74 11.52
C CYS A 51 -18.40 4.09 11.72
N LEU A 52 -18.65 4.46 12.99
CA LEU A 52 -19.36 5.69 13.32
C LEU A 52 -18.51 6.93 13.02
N THR A 53 -17.25 6.92 13.48
CA THR A 53 -16.28 8.00 13.26
C THR A 53 -14.86 7.39 13.32
N PRO A 54 -13.87 7.99 12.64
CA PRO A 54 -12.47 7.61 12.82
C PRO A 54 -12.06 7.79 14.29
N GLN A 55 -11.47 6.75 14.86
CA GLN A 55 -10.99 6.72 16.26
C GLN A 55 -9.61 6.10 16.41
N LYS A 56 -9.20 5.24 15.46
CA LYS A 56 -7.94 4.52 15.50
C LYS A 56 -7.10 4.91 14.30
N THR A 57 -5.78 4.91 14.46
CA THR A 57 -4.87 5.13 13.34
C THR A 57 -5.14 4.10 12.24
N GLY A 58 -5.32 4.56 11.00
CA GLY A 58 -5.63 3.66 9.88
C GLY A 58 -6.23 4.35 8.66
N MET A 59 -6.56 3.55 7.66
CA MET A 59 -7.14 4.02 6.40
C MET A 59 -8.67 4.01 6.46
N TYR A 60 -9.28 5.11 6.02
CA TYR A 60 -10.71 5.34 6.05
C TYR A 60 -11.23 5.81 4.69
N GLN A 61 -12.44 5.38 4.36
CA GLN A 61 -13.24 5.91 3.27
C GLN A 61 -14.29 6.88 3.82
N MET A 62 -14.37 8.05 3.21
CA MET A 62 -15.27 9.14 3.58
C MET A 62 -16.39 9.24 2.55
N PHE A 63 -17.63 9.11 3.00
CA PHE A 63 -18.83 9.20 2.17
C PHE A 63 -19.66 10.42 2.58
N GLN A 64 -20.43 10.96 1.63
CA GLN A 64 -21.32 12.07 1.95
C GLN A 64 -22.38 11.59 2.93
N GLY A 65 -22.47 12.23 4.09
CA GLY A 65 -23.66 12.11 4.91
C GLY A 65 -24.76 12.92 4.25
N THR A 66 -25.69 12.29 3.53
CA THR A 66 -26.98 12.95 3.31
C THR A 66 -27.64 13.09 4.68
N ILE A 67 -27.76 14.32 5.18
CA ILE A 67 -28.82 14.68 6.13
C ILE A 67 -30.13 14.57 5.34
N LYS A 68 -30.59 13.35 5.12
CA LYS A 68 -31.98 13.08 4.79
C LYS A 68 -32.55 12.47 6.05
N ASN A 69 -33.40 13.25 6.69
CA ASN A 69 -34.27 12.94 7.82
C ASN A 69 -34.22 11.47 8.27
N SER A 70 -33.73 11.29 9.49
CA SER A 70 -34.11 10.25 10.46
C SER A 70 -34.97 9.11 9.89
N GLY A 71 -34.34 7.98 9.53
CA GLY A 71 -35.06 6.73 9.31
C GLY A 71 -34.45 5.77 8.29
N ASP A 72 -33.77 6.28 7.26
CA ASP A 72 -33.28 5.40 6.19
C ASP A 72 -31.88 4.87 6.48
N ASN A 73 -31.79 3.54 6.63
CA ASN A 73 -30.55 2.77 6.47
C ASN A 73 -30.03 2.97 5.04
N LEU A 74 -29.32 4.07 4.82
CA LEU A 74 -28.70 4.38 3.54
C LEU A 74 -27.61 3.35 3.27
N ASP A 75 -27.89 2.44 2.34
CA ASP A 75 -26.95 1.44 1.88
C ASP A 75 -25.72 2.11 1.22
N LEU A 76 -24.58 2.06 1.91
CA LEU A 76 -23.31 2.57 1.43
C LEU A 76 -22.65 1.63 0.40
N SER A 77 -23.21 0.45 0.12
CA SER A 77 -22.64 -0.52 -0.84
C SER A 77 -22.58 0.02 -2.28
N SER A 78 -23.52 0.90 -2.64
CA SER A 78 -23.66 1.47 -3.99
C SER A 78 -23.01 2.84 -4.17
N GLN A 79 -22.54 3.47 -3.09
CA GLN A 79 -21.93 4.79 -3.14
C GLN A 79 -20.42 4.71 -3.35
N LYS A 80 -19.89 5.64 -4.15
CA LYS A 80 -18.44 5.84 -4.24
C LYS A 80 -17.98 6.76 -3.11
N PRO A 81 -16.86 6.44 -2.44
CA PRO A 81 -16.30 7.34 -1.43
C PRO A 81 -15.88 8.66 -2.09
N ILE A 82 -16.15 9.79 -1.42
CA ILE A 82 -15.67 11.09 -1.87
C ILE A 82 -14.15 11.16 -1.73
N ARG A 83 -13.63 10.59 -0.64
CA ARG A 83 -12.18 10.51 -0.37
C ARG A 83 -11.82 9.22 0.33
N THR A 84 -10.57 8.83 0.14
CA THR A 84 -9.89 7.85 0.98
C THR A 84 -8.73 8.56 1.65
N VAL A 85 -8.61 8.43 2.96
CA VAL A 85 -7.67 9.16 3.82
C VAL A 85 -7.03 8.22 4.83
N PHE A 86 -5.89 8.61 5.38
CA PHE A 86 -5.32 7.94 6.54
C PHE A 86 -5.50 8.83 7.76
N TYR A 87 -6.23 8.35 8.77
CA TYR A 87 -6.39 9.05 10.04
C TYR A 87 -5.25 8.64 10.95
N ASP A 88 -4.59 9.61 11.56
CA ASP A 88 -3.64 9.41 12.65
C ASP A 88 -4.30 9.83 13.96
N ALA A 89 -4.47 8.86 14.87
CA ALA A 89 -5.11 9.09 16.15
C ALA A 89 -4.23 9.90 17.12
N ASP A 90 -2.90 9.85 16.96
CA ASP A 90 -1.97 10.54 17.86
C ASP A 90 -1.96 12.05 17.58
N THR A 91 -1.94 12.43 16.30
CA THR A 91 -2.00 13.84 15.88
C THR A 91 -3.42 14.33 15.59
N GLN A 92 -4.42 13.44 15.61
CA GLN A 92 -5.81 13.70 15.22
C GLN A 92 -5.95 14.32 13.81
N CYS A 93 -5.01 14.00 12.93
CA CYS A 93 -4.94 14.57 11.58
C CYS A 93 -5.31 13.53 10.52
N PHE A 94 -5.87 14.00 9.41
CA PHE A 94 -6.07 13.19 8.22
C PHE A 94 -4.95 13.45 7.23
N LYS A 95 -4.30 12.40 6.74
CA LYS A 95 -3.27 12.45 5.71
C LYS A 95 -3.82 11.94 4.37
N GLN A 96 -3.39 12.57 3.28
CA GLN A 96 -3.72 12.16 1.92
C GLN A 96 -2.53 11.48 1.25
N GLY A 97 -2.80 10.46 0.42
CA GLY A 97 -1.79 9.72 -0.33
C GLY A 97 -2.41 8.87 -1.44
N ASP A 98 -1.57 8.13 -2.16
CA ASP A 98 -2.04 7.13 -3.13
C ASP A 98 -2.69 5.95 -2.41
N TRP A 99 -3.64 5.27 -3.08
CA TRP A 99 -4.41 4.19 -2.45
C TRP A 99 -3.52 3.07 -1.91
N CYS A 100 -2.51 2.64 -2.66
CA CYS A 100 -1.59 1.57 -2.26
C CYS A 100 -0.77 2.01 -1.05
N GLY A 101 -0.30 3.25 -1.05
CA GLY A 101 0.43 3.84 0.06
C GLY A 101 -0.40 3.96 1.35
N LEU A 102 -1.63 4.48 1.27
CA LEU A 102 -2.50 4.55 2.44
C LEU A 102 -2.83 3.15 2.99
N ARG A 103 -2.98 2.16 2.10
CA ARG A 103 -3.21 0.76 2.48
C ARG A 103 -1.98 0.15 3.14
N PHE A 104 -0.78 0.41 2.62
CA PHE A 104 0.49 0.01 3.25
C PHE A 104 0.61 0.57 4.67
N LEU A 105 0.35 1.86 4.85
CA LEU A 105 0.38 2.50 6.18
C LEU A 105 -0.65 1.90 7.12
N ALA A 106 -1.85 1.57 6.62
CA ALA A 106 -2.87 0.92 7.44
C ALA A 106 -2.46 -0.49 7.88
N MET A 107 -1.84 -1.28 7.01
CA MET A 107 -1.28 -2.59 7.38
C MET A 107 -0.19 -2.44 8.44
N LYS A 108 0.70 -1.45 8.32
CA LYS A 108 1.71 -1.13 9.35
C LYS A 108 1.05 -0.76 10.69
N ALA A 109 0.01 0.07 10.67
CA ALA A 109 -0.70 0.52 11.88
C ALA A 109 -1.37 -0.63 12.65
N ILE A 110 -1.88 -1.65 11.94
CA ILE A 110 -2.46 -2.85 12.56
C ILE A 110 -1.45 -3.98 12.73
N GLN A 111 -0.15 -3.72 12.51
CA GLN A 111 0.93 -4.69 12.60
C GLN A 111 0.71 -5.94 11.73
N GLN A 112 0.02 -5.79 10.61
CA GLN A 112 -0.17 -6.87 9.65
C GLN A 112 1.13 -7.14 8.91
N GLU A 113 1.52 -8.41 8.87
CA GLU A 113 2.68 -8.85 8.11
C GLU A 113 2.45 -8.70 6.61
N ILE A 114 3.46 -8.12 5.93
CA ILE A 114 3.48 -7.96 4.48
C ILE A 114 4.35 -9.09 3.93
N VAL A 115 3.73 -9.93 3.11
CA VAL A 115 4.36 -11.11 2.54
C VAL A 115 5.11 -10.71 1.27
N ILE A 116 6.40 -10.97 1.29
CA ILE A 116 7.28 -10.80 0.13
C ILE A 116 7.99 -12.11 -0.10
N LYS A 117 7.94 -12.61 -1.34
CA LYS A 117 8.67 -13.81 -1.75
C LYS A 117 9.72 -13.42 -2.77
N TYR A 118 10.94 -13.93 -2.60
CA TYR A 118 12.03 -13.65 -3.51
C TYR A 118 12.75 -14.94 -3.90
N ASP A 119 12.92 -15.14 -5.20
CA ASP A 119 13.73 -16.21 -5.78
C ASP A 119 15.02 -15.58 -6.33
N GLU A 120 16.14 -15.89 -5.69
CA GLU A 120 17.45 -15.33 -6.06
C GLU A 120 17.96 -15.88 -7.39
N ILE A 121 17.63 -17.14 -7.73
CA ILE A 121 18.09 -17.79 -8.96
C ILE A 121 17.43 -17.12 -10.16
N SER A 122 16.10 -16.97 -10.12
CA SER A 122 15.34 -16.33 -11.20
C SER A 122 15.27 -14.81 -11.08
N LYS A 123 15.77 -14.22 -9.98
CA LYS A 123 15.69 -12.78 -9.67
C LYS A 123 14.26 -12.25 -9.73
N ARG A 124 13.33 -13.03 -9.17
CA ARG A 124 11.90 -12.72 -9.18
C ARG A 124 11.44 -12.32 -7.78
N LEU A 125 10.78 -11.18 -7.71
CA LEU A 125 10.10 -10.70 -6.52
C LEU A 125 8.60 -10.86 -6.70
N ALA A 126 7.93 -11.47 -5.73
CA ALA A 126 6.48 -11.64 -5.73
C ALA A 126 5.85 -10.99 -4.49
N ILE A 127 4.82 -10.18 -4.72
CA ILE A 127 4.06 -9.49 -3.67
C ILE A 127 2.57 -9.72 -3.93
N PRO A 128 1.75 -10.08 -2.92
CA PRO A 128 0.30 -10.16 -3.10
C PRO A 128 -0.26 -8.82 -3.60
N TYR A 129 -1.18 -8.86 -4.56
CA TYR A 129 -1.82 -7.65 -5.10
C TYR A 129 -2.47 -6.79 -4.02
N THR A 130 -3.06 -7.43 -3.01
CA THR A 130 -3.70 -6.78 -1.86
C THR A 130 -2.71 -6.12 -0.91
N GLN A 131 -1.41 -6.39 -1.06
CA GLN A 131 -0.31 -5.85 -0.25
C GLN A 131 0.69 -5.05 -1.08
N ARG A 132 0.30 -4.64 -2.30
CA ARG A 132 1.11 -3.83 -3.20
C ARG A 132 1.69 -2.62 -2.48
N LEU A 133 3.00 -2.40 -2.65
CA LEU A 133 3.71 -1.27 -2.07
C LEU A 133 3.17 0.07 -2.59
N SER A 134 3.44 1.17 -1.88
CA SER A 134 3.16 2.51 -2.43
C SER A 134 3.86 2.67 -3.77
N GLN A 135 3.19 3.39 -4.69
CA GLN A 135 3.73 3.69 -6.00
C GLN A 135 5.12 4.35 -5.94
N LEU A 136 5.42 5.09 -4.86
CA LEU A 136 6.73 5.70 -4.64
C LEU A 136 7.87 4.68 -4.69
N TYR A 137 7.71 3.57 -3.97
CA TYR A 137 8.71 2.49 -3.88
C TYR A 137 8.60 1.52 -5.05
N GLU A 138 7.39 1.24 -5.52
CA GLU A 138 7.18 0.35 -6.67
C GLU A 138 7.91 0.83 -7.93
N ARG A 139 8.08 2.14 -8.11
CA ARG A 139 8.79 2.70 -9.27
C ARG A 139 10.22 2.20 -9.40
N SER A 140 10.94 1.92 -8.31
CA SER A 140 12.30 1.37 -8.40
C SER A 140 12.28 -0.09 -8.87
N LEU A 141 11.28 -0.88 -8.45
CA LEU A 141 11.06 -2.24 -8.94
C LEU A 141 10.75 -2.25 -10.45
N VAL A 142 9.81 -1.40 -10.88
CA VAL A 142 9.43 -1.26 -12.30
C VAL A 142 10.61 -0.77 -13.14
N LEU A 143 11.44 0.12 -12.61
CA LEU A 143 12.62 0.60 -13.31
C LEU A 143 13.70 -0.48 -13.44
N ALA A 144 13.87 -1.32 -12.41
CA ALA A 144 14.79 -2.45 -12.45
C ALA A 144 14.34 -3.53 -13.45
N SER A 145 13.06 -3.88 -13.45
CA SER A 145 12.49 -4.86 -14.38
C SER A 145 12.41 -4.33 -15.82
N GLY A 146 12.28 -3.01 -15.99
CA GLY A 146 12.03 -2.35 -17.27
C GLY A 146 10.58 -2.48 -17.75
N ILE A 147 9.72 -3.17 -17.00
CA ILE A 147 8.31 -3.45 -17.32
C ILE A 147 7.43 -3.44 -16.07
N LEU A 148 6.12 -3.23 -16.25
CA LEU A 148 5.16 -3.41 -15.16
C LEU A 148 5.14 -4.88 -14.67
N PRO A 149 4.78 -5.13 -13.39
CA PRO A 149 4.69 -6.50 -12.90
C PRO A 149 3.65 -7.29 -13.68
N SER A 150 3.92 -8.58 -13.88
CA SER A 150 2.91 -9.51 -14.38
C SER A 150 1.98 -9.92 -13.22
N TYR A 151 0.77 -10.34 -13.58
CA TYR A 151 -0.25 -10.77 -12.62
C TYR A 151 -0.38 -12.28 -12.71
N GLN A 152 -0.02 -12.98 -11.63
CA GLN A 152 -0.15 -14.43 -11.55
C GLN A 152 -1.26 -14.79 -10.55
N LYS A 153 -2.21 -15.61 -11.00
CA LYS A 153 -3.30 -16.10 -10.17
C LYS A 153 -2.90 -17.46 -9.58
N THR A 154 -3.02 -17.62 -8.28
CA THR A 154 -2.79 -18.91 -7.61
C THR A 154 -4.06 -19.76 -7.59
N GLU A 155 -3.93 -21.03 -7.19
CA GLU A 155 -5.06 -21.97 -7.02
C GLU A 155 -6.13 -21.41 -6.07
N ASP A 156 -5.71 -20.73 -5.01
CA ASP A 156 -6.58 -20.03 -4.04
C ASP A 156 -7.23 -18.75 -4.59
N LYS A 157 -7.11 -18.50 -5.90
CA LYS A 157 -7.61 -17.30 -6.60
C LYS A 157 -6.98 -15.98 -6.14
N ASN A 158 -5.94 -16.01 -5.32
CA ASN A 158 -5.17 -14.83 -4.96
C ASN A 158 -4.33 -14.37 -6.14
N ILE A 159 -4.21 -13.05 -6.30
CA ILE A 159 -3.41 -12.45 -7.38
C ILE A 159 -2.08 -11.99 -6.77
N TRP A 160 -0.99 -12.38 -7.41
CA TRP A 160 0.37 -11.98 -7.08
C TRP A 160 0.93 -11.09 -8.19
N LEU A 161 1.65 -10.06 -7.77
CA LEU A 161 2.43 -9.19 -8.62
C LEU A 161 3.84 -9.75 -8.72
N ILE A 162 4.29 -10.09 -9.92
CA ILE A 162 5.61 -10.65 -10.17
C ILE A 162 6.48 -9.61 -10.86
N TYR A 163 7.58 -9.22 -10.22
CA TYR A 163 8.60 -8.34 -10.76
C TYR A 163 9.82 -9.17 -11.17
N GLU A 164 10.26 -9.02 -12.41
CA GLU A 164 11.43 -9.73 -12.94
C GLU A 164 12.71 -8.89 -12.83
N ASN A 165 13.87 -9.54 -12.89
CA ASN A 165 15.18 -8.91 -12.88
C ASN A 165 15.44 -8.00 -11.66
N ILE A 166 14.83 -8.34 -10.52
CA ILE A 166 15.05 -7.60 -9.27
C ILE A 166 16.31 -8.14 -8.61
N SER A 167 17.31 -7.30 -8.42
CA SER A 167 18.53 -7.71 -7.70
C SER A 167 18.29 -7.80 -6.20
N LEU A 168 18.98 -8.72 -5.53
CA LEU A 168 18.90 -8.87 -4.07
C LEU A 168 19.27 -7.57 -3.35
N ASN A 169 20.24 -6.83 -3.88
CA ASN A 169 20.65 -5.54 -3.30
C ASN A 169 19.51 -4.50 -3.35
N LEU A 170 18.80 -4.39 -4.48
CA LEU A 170 17.64 -3.52 -4.58
C LEU A 170 16.53 -3.94 -3.58
N LEU A 171 16.27 -5.25 -3.48
CA LEU A 171 15.33 -5.78 -2.50
C LEU A 171 15.75 -5.40 -1.07
N GLN A 172 17.01 -5.60 -0.70
CA GLN A 172 17.54 -5.26 0.62
C GLN A 172 17.39 -3.76 0.92
N THR A 173 17.71 -2.88 -0.03
CA THR A 173 17.52 -1.43 0.14
C THR A 173 16.05 -1.10 0.40
N LEU A 174 15.12 -1.63 -0.39
CA LEU A 174 13.69 -1.38 -0.21
C LEU A 174 13.14 -1.98 1.08
N ALA A 175 13.56 -3.20 1.41
CA ALA A 175 13.19 -3.89 2.63
C ALA A 175 13.60 -3.08 3.86
N ASN A 176 14.81 -2.54 3.86
CA ASN A 176 15.29 -1.64 4.92
C ASN A 176 14.45 -0.36 5.00
N LYS A 177 14.18 0.32 3.87
CA LYS A 177 13.39 1.57 3.86
C LYS A 177 11.95 1.39 4.33
N LEU A 178 11.40 0.18 4.14
CA LEU A 178 10.00 -0.14 4.41
C LEU A 178 9.80 -0.99 5.67
N ASP A 179 10.88 -1.32 6.40
CA ASP A 179 10.89 -2.28 7.50
C ASP A 179 10.18 -3.61 7.13
N LEU A 180 10.61 -4.25 6.05
CA LEU A 180 10.00 -5.49 5.54
C LEU A 180 10.95 -6.67 5.62
N ASN A 181 10.38 -7.85 5.83
CA ASN A 181 11.06 -9.12 5.68
C ASN A 181 10.64 -9.77 4.36
N TRP A 182 11.42 -10.74 3.89
CA TRP A 182 11.06 -11.56 2.74
C TRP A 182 11.37 -13.04 2.99
N GLU A 183 10.61 -13.89 2.34
CA GLU A 183 10.82 -15.34 2.31
C GLU A 183 11.68 -15.69 1.08
N GLU A 184 12.78 -16.40 1.30
CA GLU A 184 13.58 -16.98 0.23
C GLU A 184 12.85 -18.21 -0.34
N LYS A 185 12.50 -18.15 -1.63
CA LYS A 185 11.96 -19.30 -2.35
C LYS A 185 13.09 -20.05 -3.05
N ARG A 186 13.31 -21.30 -2.65
CA ARG A 186 14.31 -22.21 -3.27
C ARG A 186 13.74 -23.04 -4.42
N GLU A 187 12.45 -22.91 -4.71
CA GLU A 187 11.76 -23.65 -5.77
C GLU A 187 11.04 -22.70 -6.73
N CYS A 188 11.24 -22.91 -8.04
CA CYS A 188 10.74 -22.09 -9.14
C CYS A 188 9.25 -21.76 -8.99
N MET A 189 8.91 -20.47 -9.07
CA MET A 189 7.53 -20.07 -9.36
C MET A 189 7.21 -20.48 -10.80
N MET A 190 6.53 -21.62 -10.95
CA MET A 190 5.85 -22.00 -12.19
C MET A 190 4.50 -21.29 -12.30
#